data_AF-A0A7K1D6A7-F1
#
_entry.id   AF-A0A7K1D6A7-F1
#
_cell.length_a   1.000
_cell.length_b   1.000
_cell.length_c   1.000
_cell.angle_alpha   90.00
_cell.angle_beta   90.00
_cell.angle_gamma   90.00
#
_symmetry.space_group_name_H-M   'P 1'
#
loop_
_entity.id
_entity.type
_entity.pdbx_description
1 polymer ?
#
loop_
_entity_poly.entity_id
_entity_poly.type
_entity_poly.pdbx_seq_one_letter_code
_entity_poly.pdbx_strand_id
1 'polypeptide(L)'
;MTKKLTFGALSDDGTKIVLRDDKGNEFALDLDEKTRDAARNWRKRPKASIHDRDHELTVAEIQARIRSGISSEDLAQVSSIPLERIKRFEPPVLQERYWISKRARETEIRRAHGSAAFDEIVQTRILHGGGDIESTKWDAWKRDDGRWNIACSFIGRKGETEAHWAYDPDVSTIAPLDDVARWLLDVTPDMPQNQTIEHVAPKLVSVPTIVEEVVEELPKWVTPEGVKQDSSNTVPIPKQEPVAPVVNTPTPKPAPVIPTPEPTPVISVVEEVVVVEEIIEEPIAVNDSPKHSKAKRASVPSWDEILFGSKGGQ
;
A
#
# COMPACT_ATOMS: atom_id res chain seq x y z
N MET A 1 -38.14 30.17 15.64
CA MET A 1 -37.62 31.49 16.08
C MET A 1 -36.92 31.31 17.41
N THR A 2 -35.61 31.51 17.46
CA THR A 2 -34.82 31.48 18.71
C THR A 2 -34.86 32.85 19.35
N LYS A 3 -35.34 32.95 20.60
CA LYS A 3 -35.28 34.19 21.38
C LYS A 3 -33.89 34.35 22.00
N LYS A 4 -33.36 35.57 21.98
CA LYS A 4 -32.04 35.87 22.53
C LYS A 4 -32.18 36.22 24.01
N LEU A 5 -31.94 35.23 24.86
CA LEU A 5 -31.97 35.38 26.30
C LEU A 5 -30.57 35.68 26.85
N THR A 6 -30.45 36.66 27.73
CA THR A 6 -29.22 36.98 28.47
C THR A 6 -29.33 36.50 29.91
N PHE A 7 -28.20 36.18 30.52
CA PHE A 7 -28.17 35.83 31.94
C PHE A 7 -28.47 37.08 32.78
N GLY A 8 -29.48 37.01 33.63
CA GLY A 8 -29.83 38.08 34.57
C GLY A 8 -29.20 37.85 35.93
N ALA A 9 -29.63 36.80 36.63
CA ALA A 9 -29.19 36.47 37.98
C ALA A 9 -29.35 34.98 38.30
N LEU A 10 -28.70 34.52 39.36
CA LEU A 10 -29.01 33.25 40.01
C LEU A 10 -30.02 33.53 41.13
N SER A 11 -31.04 32.68 41.25
CA SER A 11 -31.98 32.74 42.37
C SER A 11 -31.25 32.57 43.70
N ASP A 12 -31.74 33.21 44.77
CA ASP A 12 -31.10 33.22 46.10
C ASP A 12 -30.88 31.79 46.65
N ASP A 13 -31.83 30.90 46.37
CA ASP A 13 -31.74 29.47 46.74
C ASP A 13 -30.76 28.65 45.87
N GLY A 14 -30.16 29.23 44.83
CA GLY A 14 -29.23 28.55 43.91
C GLY A 14 -29.87 27.49 43.00
N THR A 15 -31.20 27.34 43.02
CA THR A 15 -31.96 26.30 42.31
C THR A 15 -32.46 26.75 40.93
N LYS A 16 -32.43 28.04 40.61
CA LYS A 16 -32.94 28.59 39.34
C LYS A 16 -32.02 29.64 38.76
N ILE A 17 -31.89 29.67 37.43
CA ILE A 17 -31.27 30.77 36.69
C ILE A 17 -32.37 31.67 36.13
N VAL A 18 -32.26 32.97 36.39
CA VAL A 18 -33.12 33.99 35.79
C VAL A 18 -32.45 34.51 34.52
N LEU A 19 -33.16 34.36 33.40
CA LEU A 19 -32.78 34.82 32.08
C LEU A 19 -33.66 36.02 31.70
N ARG A 20 -33.10 37.00 30.98
CA ARG A 20 -33.84 38.18 30.51
C ARG A 20 -33.86 38.24 28.99
N ASP A 21 -35.00 38.61 28.42
CA ASP A 21 -35.13 38.91 26.99
C ASP A 21 -34.74 40.36 26.69
N ASP A 22 -34.62 40.71 25.42
CA ASP A 22 -34.35 42.07 24.94
C ASP A 22 -35.42 43.10 25.37
N LYS A 23 -36.64 42.63 25.59
CA LYS A 23 -37.79 43.40 26.10
C LYS A 23 -37.87 43.49 27.63
N GLY A 24 -36.89 42.94 28.35
CA GLY A 24 -36.85 42.97 29.82
C GLY A 24 -37.76 41.94 30.51
N ASN A 25 -38.36 41.02 29.76
CA ASN A 25 -39.12 39.90 30.34
C ASN A 25 -38.17 38.90 31.00
N GLU A 26 -38.50 38.47 32.21
CA GLU A 26 -37.71 37.49 32.96
C GLU A 26 -38.26 36.07 32.76
N PHE A 27 -37.36 35.11 32.59
CA PHE A 27 -37.64 33.69 32.43
C PHE A 27 -36.80 32.92 33.44
N ALA A 28 -37.45 32.09 34.27
CA ALA A 28 -36.75 31.23 35.21
C ALA A 28 -36.50 29.85 34.57
N LEU A 29 -35.26 29.40 34.60
CA LEU A 29 -34.85 28.06 34.22
C LEU A 29 -34.45 27.30 35.49
N ASP A 30 -35.13 26.18 35.77
CA ASP A 30 -34.76 25.32 36.89
C ASP A 30 -33.39 24.67 36.63
N LEU A 31 -32.51 24.74 37.62
CA LEU A 31 -31.15 24.24 37.55
C LEU A 31 -31.09 22.80 38.07
N ASP A 32 -31.69 21.89 37.29
CA ASP A 32 -31.68 20.45 37.59
C ASP A 32 -30.31 19.80 37.31
N GLU A 33 -30.15 18.55 37.75
CA GLU A 33 -28.92 17.78 37.57
C GLU A 33 -28.55 17.65 36.08
N LYS A 34 -29.55 17.53 35.19
CA LYS A 34 -29.36 17.48 33.74
C LYS A 34 -28.85 18.82 33.17
N THR A 35 -29.39 19.96 33.60
CA THR A 35 -28.94 21.29 33.17
C THR A 35 -27.53 21.58 33.69
N ARG A 36 -27.24 21.15 34.93
CA ARG A 36 -25.91 21.28 35.53
C ARG A 36 -24.87 20.41 34.83
N ASP A 37 -25.21 19.17 34.50
CA ASP A 37 -24.35 18.27 33.75
C ASP A 37 -24.13 18.75 32.31
N ALA A 38 -25.18 19.24 31.65
CA ALA A 38 -25.07 19.84 30.32
C ALA A 38 -24.15 21.08 30.32
N ALA A 39 -24.26 21.95 31.33
CA ALA A 39 -23.40 23.13 31.47
C ALA A 39 -21.96 22.77 31.85
N ARG A 40 -21.75 21.76 32.72
CA ARG A 40 -20.41 21.30 33.12
C ARG A 40 -19.69 20.58 31.98
N ASN A 41 -20.42 19.78 31.20
CA ASN A 41 -19.88 19.04 30.08
C ASN A 41 -19.87 19.84 28.77
N TRP A 42 -20.40 21.07 28.73
CA TRP A 42 -20.36 21.95 27.56
C TRP A 42 -18.95 22.15 27.00
N ARG A 43 -17.95 22.39 27.86
CA ARG A 43 -16.53 22.54 27.44
C ARG A 43 -15.84 21.22 27.13
N LYS A 44 -16.38 20.11 27.63
CA LYS A 44 -15.90 18.74 27.36
C LYS A 44 -16.58 18.11 26.16
N ARG A 45 -17.64 18.74 25.64
CA ARG A 45 -18.21 18.38 24.35
C ARG A 45 -17.06 18.52 23.36
N PRO A 46 -16.58 17.42 22.75
CA PRO A 46 -15.60 17.56 21.69
C PRO A 46 -16.20 18.58 20.72
N LYS A 47 -15.43 19.62 20.37
CA LYS A 47 -15.82 20.51 19.28
C LYS A 47 -16.29 19.56 18.18
N ALA A 48 -17.55 19.70 17.75
CA ALA A 48 -18.01 18.99 16.56
C ALA A 48 -16.87 19.14 15.56
N SER A 49 -16.25 18.02 15.21
CA SER A 49 -15.11 18.05 14.31
C SER A 49 -15.57 18.86 13.10
N ILE A 50 -14.68 19.67 12.53
CA ILE A 50 -14.97 20.50 11.36
C ILE A 50 -15.60 19.68 10.20
N HIS A 51 -15.52 18.35 10.28
CA HIS A 51 -16.16 17.37 9.40
C HIS A 51 -17.70 17.31 9.48
N ASP A 52 -18.37 17.93 10.46
CA ASP A 52 -19.81 17.75 10.66
C ASP A 52 -20.69 18.68 9.80
N ARG A 53 -20.10 19.53 8.93
CA ARG A 53 -20.89 20.46 8.09
C ARG A 53 -20.54 20.52 6.60
N ASP A 54 -19.44 19.91 6.17
CA ASP A 54 -19.09 19.73 4.76
C ASP A 54 -18.45 18.34 4.63
N HIS A 55 -19.21 17.33 4.18
CA HIS A 55 -18.67 15.98 3.95
C HIS A 55 -17.80 15.99 2.68
N GLU A 56 -16.65 16.65 2.73
CA GLU A 56 -15.56 16.38 1.80
C GLU A 56 -15.11 14.93 2.04
N LEU A 57 -15.13 14.08 1.02
CA LEU A 57 -14.68 12.69 1.15
C LEU A 57 -13.28 12.67 1.75
N THR A 58 -13.12 11.86 2.79
CA THR A 58 -11.83 11.58 3.40
C THR A 58 -10.90 10.87 2.40
N VAL A 59 -9.58 10.90 2.64
CA VAL A 59 -8.62 10.17 1.80
C VAL A 59 -8.97 8.68 1.72
N ALA A 60 -9.40 8.08 2.85
CA ALA A 60 -9.82 6.70 2.91
C ALA A 60 -11.04 6.42 2.03
N GLU A 61 -12.03 7.32 2.01
CA GLU A 61 -13.22 7.19 1.15
C GLU A 61 -12.88 7.38 -0.33
N ILE A 62 -12.04 8.36 -0.68
CA ILE A 62 -11.55 8.54 -2.06
C ILE A 62 -10.89 7.24 -2.54
N GLN A 63 -10.00 6.68 -1.71
CA GLN A 63 -9.31 5.44 -2.05
C GLN A 63 -10.26 4.24 -2.11
N ALA A 64 -11.21 4.13 -1.18
CA ALA A 64 -12.20 3.05 -1.19
C ALA A 64 -13.09 3.09 -2.45
N ARG A 65 -13.48 4.29 -2.88
CA ARG A 65 -14.23 4.53 -4.11
C ARG A 65 -13.42 4.12 -5.34
N ILE A 66 -12.19 4.61 -5.49
CA ILE A 66 -11.33 4.21 -6.63
C ILE A 66 -11.06 2.69 -6.61
N ARG A 67 -10.91 2.11 -5.41
CA ARG A 67 -10.72 0.67 -5.25
C ARG A 67 -11.94 -0.12 -5.70
N SER A 68 -13.16 0.43 -5.57
CA SER A 68 -14.39 -0.18 -6.07
C SER A 68 -14.61 0.02 -7.58
N GLY A 69 -13.64 0.62 -8.29
CA GLY A 69 -13.64 0.71 -9.75
C GLY A 69 -14.18 2.02 -10.33
N ILE A 70 -14.62 2.97 -9.51
CA ILE A 70 -15.01 4.30 -10.03
C ILE A 70 -13.76 5.04 -10.53
N SER A 71 -13.89 5.71 -11.68
CA SER A 71 -12.79 6.52 -12.22
C SER A 71 -12.63 7.80 -11.38
N SER A 72 -11.43 8.38 -11.40
CA SER A 72 -11.16 9.65 -10.72
C SER A 72 -11.99 10.79 -11.29
N GLU A 73 -12.21 10.78 -12.60
CA GLU A 73 -13.05 11.72 -13.34
C GLU A 73 -14.51 11.63 -12.90
N ASP A 74 -15.08 10.42 -12.86
CA ASP A 74 -16.46 10.21 -12.42
C ASP A 74 -16.62 10.54 -10.93
N LEU A 75 -15.62 10.20 -10.11
CA LEU A 75 -15.61 10.56 -8.69
C LEU A 75 -15.61 12.08 -8.51
N ALA A 76 -14.88 12.84 -9.32
CA ALA A 76 -14.87 14.30 -9.29
C ALA A 76 -16.19 14.93 -9.77
N GLN A 77 -16.96 14.24 -10.62
CA GLN A 77 -18.28 14.71 -11.04
C GLN A 77 -19.34 14.46 -9.98
N VAL A 78 -19.28 13.31 -9.32
CA VAL A 78 -20.26 12.88 -8.32
C VAL A 78 -19.97 13.47 -6.94
N SER A 79 -18.69 13.71 -6.62
CA SER A 79 -18.26 14.40 -5.41
C SER A 79 -17.89 15.84 -5.74
N SER A 80 -18.21 16.81 -4.88
CA SER A 80 -17.80 18.22 -5.07
C SER A 80 -16.30 18.43 -4.80
N ILE A 81 -15.45 17.46 -5.16
CA ILE A 81 -14.02 17.43 -4.90
C ILE A 81 -13.26 17.68 -6.21
N PRO A 82 -12.27 18.59 -6.24
CA PRO A 82 -11.47 18.82 -7.44
C PRO A 82 -10.72 17.56 -7.91
N LEU A 83 -10.72 17.31 -9.22
CA LEU A 83 -10.04 16.16 -9.84
C LEU A 83 -8.56 16.05 -9.44
N GLU A 84 -7.84 17.17 -9.36
CA GLU A 84 -6.42 17.21 -8.98
C GLU A 84 -6.16 16.63 -7.57
N ARG A 85 -7.10 16.85 -6.64
CA ARG A 85 -7.02 16.31 -5.29
C ARG A 85 -7.20 14.81 -5.30
N ILE A 86 -8.14 14.30 -6.09
CA ILE A 86 -8.41 12.86 -6.24
C ILE A 86 -7.18 12.17 -6.86
N LYS A 87 -6.66 12.72 -7.96
CA LYS A 87 -5.46 12.20 -8.67
C LYS A 87 -4.20 12.14 -7.81
N ARG A 88 -4.09 12.94 -6.75
CA ARG A 88 -2.97 12.85 -5.79
C ARG A 88 -3.01 11.56 -4.97
N PHE A 89 -4.19 11.04 -4.67
CA PHE A 89 -4.39 9.87 -3.80
C PHE A 89 -4.72 8.58 -4.55
N GLU A 90 -4.96 8.69 -5.86
CA GLU A 90 -5.23 7.59 -6.78
C GLU A 90 -4.07 6.60 -6.98
N PRO A 91 -2.80 7.01 -7.18
CA PRO A 91 -1.75 6.10 -7.63
C PRO A 91 -1.52 4.86 -6.75
N PRO A 92 -1.56 4.95 -5.40
CA PRO A 92 -1.45 3.76 -4.55
C PRO A 92 -2.55 2.72 -4.80
N VAL A 93 -3.77 3.17 -5.10
CA VAL A 93 -4.92 2.29 -5.33
C VAL A 93 -4.89 1.68 -6.72
N LEU A 94 -4.49 2.45 -7.75
CA LEU A 94 -4.27 1.88 -9.08
C LEU A 94 -3.16 0.83 -9.07
N GLN A 95 -2.10 1.06 -8.30
CA GLN A 95 -1.03 0.08 -8.12
C GLN A 95 -1.56 -1.19 -7.45
N GLU A 96 -2.38 -1.09 -6.39
CA GLU A 96 -3.05 -2.24 -5.77
C GLU A 96 -3.90 -3.01 -6.78
N ARG A 97 -4.75 -2.31 -7.55
CA ARG A 97 -5.60 -2.90 -8.59
C ARG A 97 -4.78 -3.64 -9.65
N TYR A 98 -3.70 -3.02 -10.12
CA TYR A 98 -2.74 -3.63 -11.05
C TYR A 98 -2.09 -4.89 -10.46
N TRP A 99 -1.66 -4.85 -9.20
CA TRP A 99 -1.06 -6.02 -8.55
C TRP A 99 -2.05 -7.16 -8.38
N ILE A 100 -3.31 -6.86 -8.05
CA ILE A 100 -4.36 -7.87 -7.95
C ILE A 100 -4.66 -8.49 -9.32
N SER A 101 -4.79 -7.69 -10.38
CA SER A 101 -5.02 -8.22 -11.73
C SER A 101 -3.86 -9.10 -12.18
N LYS A 102 -2.61 -8.69 -11.91
CA LYS A 102 -1.41 -9.50 -12.17
C LYS A 102 -1.44 -10.81 -11.39
N ARG A 103 -1.74 -10.77 -10.09
CA ARG A 103 -1.79 -11.98 -9.24
C ARG A 103 -2.90 -12.95 -9.69
N ALA A 104 -4.06 -12.42 -10.10
CA ALA A 104 -5.12 -13.23 -10.67
C ALA A 104 -4.65 -13.94 -11.96
N ARG A 105 -3.96 -13.23 -12.86
CA ARG A 105 -3.39 -13.77 -14.11
C ARG A 105 -2.41 -14.92 -13.89
N GLU A 106 -1.62 -14.85 -12.82
CA GLU A 106 -0.65 -15.88 -12.42
C GLU A 106 -1.30 -17.09 -11.72
N THR A 107 -2.61 -17.06 -11.45
CA THR A 107 -3.31 -18.14 -10.75
C THR A 107 -3.38 -19.40 -11.62
N GLU A 108 -2.92 -20.54 -11.11
CA GLU A 108 -3.05 -21.83 -11.81
C GLU A 108 -4.48 -22.38 -11.73
N ILE A 109 -5.04 -22.71 -12.89
CA ILE A 109 -6.35 -23.36 -12.99
C ILE A 109 -6.14 -24.83 -13.35
N ARG A 110 -6.58 -25.72 -12.46
CA ARG A 110 -6.60 -27.18 -12.70
C ARG A 110 -7.71 -27.54 -13.68
N ARG A 111 -7.38 -28.32 -14.70
CA ARG A 111 -8.29 -28.82 -15.73
C ARG A 111 -8.06 -30.32 -15.97
N ALA A 112 -8.94 -30.94 -16.76
CA ALA A 112 -8.89 -32.38 -17.05
C ALA A 112 -7.55 -32.85 -17.68
N HIS A 113 -6.86 -31.95 -18.38
CA HIS A 113 -5.61 -32.24 -19.11
C HIS A 113 -4.37 -31.58 -18.48
N GLY A 114 -4.43 -31.16 -17.22
CA GLY A 114 -3.32 -30.52 -16.49
C GLY A 114 -3.69 -29.18 -15.86
N SER A 115 -2.70 -28.48 -15.30
CA SER A 115 -2.82 -27.09 -14.87
C SER A 115 -2.23 -26.13 -15.92
N ALA A 116 -2.79 -24.94 -16.02
CA ALA A 116 -2.23 -23.83 -16.80
C ALA A 116 -2.53 -22.52 -16.07
N ALA A 117 -1.71 -21.49 -16.30
CA ALA A 117 -1.96 -20.18 -15.71
C ALA A 117 -3.22 -19.55 -16.33
N PHE A 118 -4.00 -18.83 -15.51
CA PHE A 118 -5.24 -18.19 -15.95
C PHE A 118 -5.06 -17.32 -17.20
N ASP A 119 -3.99 -16.53 -17.24
CA ASP A 119 -3.65 -15.67 -18.37
C ASP A 119 -3.45 -16.46 -19.68
N GLU A 120 -2.69 -17.56 -19.62
CA GLU A 120 -2.42 -18.42 -20.78
C GLU A 120 -3.72 -19.01 -21.35
N ILE A 121 -4.64 -19.40 -20.46
CA ILE A 121 -5.96 -19.94 -20.83
C ILE A 121 -6.75 -18.90 -21.61
N VAL A 122 -6.84 -17.69 -21.05
CA VAL A 122 -7.60 -16.58 -21.64
C VAL A 122 -6.99 -16.20 -22.98
N GLN A 123 -5.68 -16.01 -23.07
CA GLN A 123 -5.00 -15.64 -24.32
C GLN A 123 -5.18 -16.71 -25.41
N THR A 124 -5.02 -17.98 -25.07
CA THR A 124 -5.26 -19.10 -26.01
C THR A 124 -6.68 -19.08 -26.55
N ARG A 125 -7.66 -18.79 -25.69
CA ARG A 125 -9.08 -18.74 -26.07
C ARG A 125 -9.42 -17.51 -26.89
N ILE A 126 -8.89 -16.33 -26.56
CA ILE A 126 -8.99 -15.12 -27.38
C ILE A 126 -8.46 -15.39 -28.79
N LEU A 127 -7.28 -15.99 -28.90
CA LEU A 127 -6.66 -16.32 -30.19
C LEU A 127 -7.51 -17.30 -31.01
N HIS A 128 -8.00 -18.38 -30.39
CA HIS A 128 -8.89 -19.33 -31.07
C HIS A 128 -10.23 -18.70 -31.48
N GLY A 129 -10.72 -17.72 -30.71
CA GLY A 129 -11.88 -16.90 -31.07
C GLY A 129 -11.62 -15.92 -32.21
N GLY A 130 -10.37 -15.77 -32.67
CA GLY A 130 -9.95 -14.76 -33.63
C GLY A 130 -10.00 -13.33 -33.08
N GLY A 131 -9.81 -13.16 -31.77
CA GLY A 131 -9.56 -11.87 -31.15
C GLY A 131 -8.07 -11.52 -31.14
N ASP A 132 -7.77 -10.24 -30.89
CA ASP A 132 -6.41 -9.73 -30.83
C ASP A 132 -5.87 -9.76 -29.39
N ILE A 133 -4.82 -10.56 -29.15
CA ILE A 133 -4.18 -10.69 -27.83
C ILE A 133 -3.47 -9.38 -27.44
N GLU A 134 -2.85 -8.66 -28.38
CA GLU A 134 -2.08 -7.44 -28.09
C GLU A 134 -2.99 -6.29 -27.66
N SER A 135 -4.27 -6.34 -28.03
CA SER A 135 -5.29 -5.38 -27.59
C SER A 135 -5.76 -5.59 -26.15
N THR A 136 -5.32 -6.66 -25.49
CA THR A 136 -5.83 -7.07 -24.18
C THR A 136 -5.41 -6.10 -23.09
N LYS A 137 -6.39 -5.55 -22.36
CA LYS A 137 -6.18 -4.74 -21.16
C LYS A 137 -6.84 -5.41 -19.96
N TRP A 138 -6.13 -5.35 -18.85
CA TRP A 138 -6.55 -5.96 -17.59
C TRP A 138 -6.73 -4.89 -16.52
N ASP A 139 -7.77 -5.05 -15.74
CA ASP A 139 -8.03 -4.24 -14.57
C ASP A 139 -8.63 -5.09 -13.45
N ALA A 140 -8.61 -4.58 -12.23
CA ALA A 140 -9.28 -5.20 -11.11
C ALA A 140 -9.92 -4.14 -10.22
N TRP A 141 -11.07 -4.45 -9.65
CA TRP A 141 -11.71 -3.61 -8.64
C TRP A 141 -12.37 -4.44 -7.56
N LYS A 142 -12.44 -3.89 -6.35
CA LYS A 142 -13.02 -4.56 -5.20
C LYS A 142 -14.54 -4.52 -5.27
N ARG A 143 -15.16 -5.64 -4.97
CA ARG A 143 -16.62 -5.82 -4.90
C ARG A 143 -17.10 -5.63 -3.46
N ASP A 144 -18.41 -5.44 -3.32
CA ASP A 144 -19.06 -5.29 -2.01
C ASP A 144 -19.00 -6.58 -1.17
N ASP A 145 -18.90 -7.74 -1.83
CA ASP A 145 -18.74 -9.06 -1.19
C ASP A 145 -17.32 -9.34 -0.68
N GLY A 146 -16.39 -8.38 -0.83
CA GLY A 146 -15.01 -8.47 -0.40
C GLY A 146 -14.06 -9.10 -1.43
N ARG A 147 -14.58 -9.76 -2.47
CA ARG A 147 -13.78 -10.32 -3.57
C ARG A 147 -13.39 -9.23 -4.57
N TRP A 148 -12.53 -9.58 -5.51
CA TRP A 148 -12.14 -8.70 -6.61
C TRP A 148 -12.86 -9.09 -7.88
N ASN A 149 -13.38 -8.13 -8.62
CA ASN A 149 -13.75 -8.32 -10.01
C ASN A 149 -12.48 -8.12 -10.85
N ILE A 150 -12.13 -9.11 -11.64
CA ILE A 150 -11.05 -9.03 -12.62
C ILE A 150 -11.72 -8.82 -13.97
N ALA A 151 -11.33 -7.78 -14.68
CA ALA A 151 -11.84 -7.47 -16.01
C ALA A 151 -10.75 -7.59 -17.06
N CYS A 152 -11.13 -8.14 -18.20
CA CYS A 152 -10.30 -8.26 -19.38
C CYS A 152 -11.07 -7.68 -20.58
N SER A 153 -10.59 -6.57 -21.13
CA SER A 153 -11.11 -5.98 -22.36
C SER A 153 -10.18 -6.29 -23.53
N PHE A 154 -10.72 -6.72 -24.66
CA PHE A 154 -9.96 -7.05 -25.87
C PHE A 154 -10.82 -6.82 -27.12
N ILE A 155 -10.18 -6.72 -28.28
CA ILE A 155 -10.87 -6.61 -29.57
C ILE A 155 -11.16 -8.02 -30.10
N GLY A 156 -12.44 -8.38 -30.13
CA GLY A 156 -12.94 -9.60 -30.74
C GLY A 156 -13.46 -9.38 -32.17
N ARG A 157 -13.99 -10.45 -32.78
CA ARG A 157 -14.55 -10.38 -34.16
C ARG A 157 -15.72 -9.40 -34.32
N LYS A 158 -16.47 -9.17 -33.24
CA LYS A 158 -17.66 -8.30 -33.23
C LYS A 158 -17.37 -6.90 -32.67
N GLY A 159 -16.10 -6.57 -32.43
CA GLY A 159 -15.68 -5.33 -31.80
C GLY A 159 -15.11 -5.56 -30.40
N GLU A 160 -15.02 -4.48 -29.63
CA GLU A 160 -14.54 -4.52 -28.24
C GLU A 160 -15.44 -5.42 -27.39
N THR A 161 -14.81 -6.32 -26.66
CA THR A 161 -15.44 -7.33 -25.82
C THR A 161 -14.80 -7.27 -24.44
N GLU A 162 -15.61 -7.45 -23.40
CA GLU A 162 -15.17 -7.44 -22.02
C GLU A 162 -15.63 -8.72 -21.32
N ALA A 163 -14.79 -9.22 -20.42
CA ALA A 163 -15.06 -10.41 -19.62
C ALA A 163 -14.71 -10.16 -18.15
N HIS A 164 -15.55 -10.67 -17.25
CA HIS A 164 -15.45 -10.47 -15.81
C HIS A 164 -15.37 -11.76 -15.01
N TRP A 165 -14.48 -11.80 -14.03
CA TRP A 165 -14.34 -12.91 -13.08
C TRP A 165 -14.31 -12.43 -11.64
N ALA A 166 -14.89 -13.20 -10.73
CA ALA A 166 -14.70 -13.01 -9.30
C ALA A 166 -13.42 -13.74 -8.87
N TYR A 167 -12.49 -12.99 -8.30
CA TYR A 167 -11.21 -13.47 -7.76
C TYR A 167 -11.17 -13.29 -6.24
N ASP A 168 -10.81 -14.37 -5.56
CA ASP A 168 -10.49 -14.34 -4.14
C ASP A 168 -8.97 -14.53 -3.97
N PRO A 169 -8.22 -13.50 -3.51
CA PRO A 169 -6.77 -13.55 -3.37
C PRO A 169 -6.31 -14.45 -2.22
N ASP A 170 -7.16 -14.70 -1.21
CA ASP A 170 -6.79 -15.47 -0.03
C ASP A 170 -6.73 -16.97 -0.36
N VAL A 171 -7.71 -17.45 -1.12
CA VAL A 171 -7.76 -18.85 -1.61
C VAL A 171 -7.25 -19.02 -3.05
N SER A 172 -6.90 -17.93 -3.74
CA SER A 172 -6.50 -17.91 -5.16
C SER A 172 -7.50 -18.61 -6.08
N THR A 173 -8.80 -18.35 -5.88
CA THR A 173 -9.87 -18.93 -6.71
C THR A 173 -10.42 -17.90 -7.68
N ILE A 174 -10.66 -18.31 -8.93
CA ILE A 174 -11.26 -17.49 -10.00
C ILE A 174 -12.54 -18.15 -10.48
N ALA A 175 -13.64 -17.40 -10.53
CA ALA A 175 -14.94 -17.85 -11.00
C ALA A 175 -15.52 -16.91 -12.06
N PRO A 176 -16.05 -17.41 -13.19
CA PRO A 176 -16.60 -16.56 -14.25
C PRO A 176 -17.94 -15.93 -13.85
N LEU A 177 -18.10 -14.64 -14.12
CA LEU A 177 -19.32 -13.88 -13.80
C LEU A 177 -20.26 -13.77 -15.00
N ASP A 178 -19.71 -13.56 -16.19
CA ASP A 178 -20.46 -13.42 -17.43
C ASP A 178 -20.18 -14.57 -18.42
N ASP A 179 -20.91 -14.58 -19.53
CA ASP A 179 -20.82 -15.65 -20.54
C ASP A 179 -19.53 -15.59 -21.35
N VAL A 180 -18.95 -14.41 -21.53
CA VAL A 180 -17.65 -14.24 -22.20
C VAL A 180 -16.56 -14.87 -21.33
N ALA A 181 -16.57 -14.60 -20.02
CA ALA A 181 -15.67 -15.18 -19.03
C ALA A 181 -15.80 -16.71 -18.95
N ARG A 182 -17.03 -17.25 -19.02
CA ARG A 182 -17.28 -18.70 -19.08
C ARG A 182 -16.67 -19.31 -20.33
N TRP A 183 -16.93 -18.69 -21.49
CA TRP A 183 -16.40 -19.14 -22.77
C TRP A 183 -14.86 -19.10 -22.81
N LEU A 184 -14.25 -18.04 -22.26
CA LEU A 184 -12.79 -17.89 -22.15
C LEU A 184 -12.14 -18.92 -21.22
N LEU A 185 -12.86 -19.42 -20.22
CA LEU A 185 -12.34 -20.48 -19.34
C LEU A 185 -12.68 -21.89 -19.83
N ASP A 186 -13.43 -22.02 -20.92
CA ASP A 186 -13.97 -23.29 -21.42
C ASP A 186 -14.83 -24.03 -20.38
N VAL A 187 -15.51 -23.27 -19.51
CA VAL A 187 -16.43 -23.85 -18.53
C VAL A 187 -17.74 -24.13 -19.25
N THR A 188 -17.94 -25.38 -19.64
CA THR A 188 -19.25 -25.86 -20.09
C THR A 188 -20.18 -25.99 -18.87
N PRO A 189 -21.50 -25.78 -19.03
CA PRO A 189 -22.46 -25.86 -17.91
C PRO A 189 -22.54 -27.25 -17.25
N ASP A 190 -21.91 -28.28 -17.83
CA ASP A 190 -21.87 -29.66 -17.33
C ASP A 190 -20.55 -30.01 -16.60
N MET A 191 -19.63 -29.05 -16.44
CA MET A 191 -18.46 -29.25 -15.58
C MET A 191 -18.83 -29.00 -14.10
N PRO A 192 -18.69 -30.00 -13.22
CA PRO A 192 -18.90 -29.77 -11.79
C PRO A 192 -17.87 -28.74 -11.29
N GLN A 193 -18.37 -27.67 -10.65
CA GLN A 193 -17.58 -26.66 -9.95
C GLN A 193 -16.91 -27.25 -8.70
N ASN A 194 -16.09 -28.29 -8.85
CA ASN A 194 -15.39 -28.88 -7.72
C ASN A 194 -14.04 -28.18 -7.51
N GLN A 195 -14.11 -26.91 -7.10
CA GLN A 195 -13.04 -26.33 -6.27
C GLN A 195 -13.38 -26.62 -4.80
N THR A 196 -13.55 -27.90 -4.45
CA THR A 196 -13.48 -28.28 -3.04
C THR A 196 -12.02 -28.17 -2.64
N ILE A 197 -11.78 -27.25 -1.72
CA ILE A 197 -10.58 -27.21 -0.89
C ILE A 197 -10.48 -28.59 -0.24
N GLU A 198 -9.54 -29.44 -0.70
CA GLU A 198 -9.02 -30.46 0.20
C GLU A 198 -8.40 -29.69 1.37
N HIS A 199 -9.11 -29.65 2.49
CA HIS A 199 -8.48 -29.40 3.78
C HIS A 199 -7.37 -30.45 3.89
N VAL A 200 -6.14 -30.04 3.61
CA VAL A 200 -4.96 -30.76 4.04
C VAL A 200 -4.98 -30.65 5.56
N ALA A 201 -5.69 -31.60 6.19
CA ALA A 201 -5.57 -31.82 7.62
C ALA A 201 -4.07 -31.96 7.91
N PRO A 202 -3.52 -31.22 8.88
CA PRO A 202 -2.13 -31.41 9.24
C PRO A 202 -1.96 -32.89 9.60
N LYS A 203 -1.01 -33.53 8.92
CA LYS A 203 -0.66 -34.93 9.12
C LYS A 203 -0.33 -35.11 10.60
N LEU A 204 -1.28 -35.65 11.36
CA LEU A 204 -1.05 -36.10 12.73
C LEU A 204 0.00 -37.20 12.64
N VAL A 205 1.25 -36.85 12.96
CA VAL A 205 2.31 -37.84 13.19
C VAL A 205 1.86 -38.61 14.42
N SER A 206 1.49 -39.88 14.22
CA SER A 206 1.23 -40.81 15.29
C SER A 206 2.50 -40.93 16.14
N VAL A 207 2.46 -40.39 17.34
CA VAL A 207 3.44 -40.68 18.39
C VAL A 207 3.29 -42.17 18.72
N PRO A 208 4.35 -42.98 18.68
CA PRO A 208 4.24 -44.37 19.09
C PRO A 208 3.88 -44.44 20.57
N THR A 209 2.79 -45.14 20.87
CA THR A 209 2.36 -45.52 22.22
C THR A 209 3.49 -46.25 22.92
N ILE A 210 4.14 -45.56 23.86
CA ILE A 210 5.10 -46.15 24.79
C ILE A 210 4.26 -46.90 25.83
N VAL A 211 4.46 -48.22 25.88
CA VAL A 211 3.89 -49.09 26.90
C VAL A 211 4.56 -48.75 28.23
N GLU A 212 3.72 -48.46 29.21
CA GLU A 212 4.05 -48.06 30.57
C GLU A 212 4.61 -49.26 31.35
N GLU A 213 5.87 -49.18 31.80
CA GLU A 213 6.37 -50.01 32.89
C GLU A 213 6.77 -49.08 34.05
N VAL A 214 6.07 -49.29 35.15
CA VAL A 214 6.14 -48.59 36.43
C VAL A 214 7.46 -48.89 37.13
N VAL A 215 8.20 -47.85 37.51
CA VAL A 215 8.99 -47.88 38.76
C VAL A 215 8.91 -46.50 39.44
N GLU A 216 8.48 -46.54 40.69
CA GLU A 216 8.38 -45.44 41.66
C GLU A 216 9.72 -44.75 41.90
N GLU A 217 9.71 -43.42 42.02
CA GLU A 217 10.08 -42.67 43.24
C GLU A 217 10.28 -41.17 42.91
N LEU A 218 9.51 -40.31 43.58
CA LEU A 218 9.70 -38.86 43.58
C LEU A 218 10.87 -38.47 44.50
N PRO A 219 11.63 -37.41 44.16
CA PRO A 219 11.61 -36.30 45.10
C PRO A 219 11.63 -34.89 44.47
N LYS A 220 11.33 -33.95 45.37
CA LYS A 220 10.93 -32.55 45.22
C LYS A 220 12.12 -31.64 44.90
N TRP A 221 11.78 -30.50 44.27
CA TRP A 221 12.40 -29.15 44.29
C TRP A 221 13.75 -29.00 45.01
N VAL A 222 14.70 -28.30 44.36
CA VAL A 222 15.48 -27.15 44.88
C VAL A 222 16.56 -26.80 43.83
N THR A 223 16.59 -25.56 43.34
CA THR A 223 17.82 -24.88 42.89
C THR A 223 18.63 -24.44 44.11
N PRO A 224 19.98 -24.54 44.11
CA PRO A 224 20.73 -23.29 43.99
C PRO A 224 22.10 -23.41 43.29
N GLU A 225 22.41 -22.32 42.61
CA GLU A 225 23.69 -21.61 42.55
C GLU A 225 24.81 -22.10 43.51
N GLY A 226 26.00 -22.34 42.94
CA GLY A 226 27.27 -22.03 43.62
C GLY A 226 28.28 -23.16 43.89
N VAL A 227 29.43 -23.05 43.20
CA VAL A 227 30.80 -23.18 43.76
C VAL A 227 31.49 -24.58 43.81
N LYS A 228 32.39 -24.75 42.83
CA LYS A 228 33.82 -25.22 42.86
C LYS A 228 34.24 -26.66 43.22
N GLN A 229 35.06 -27.19 42.28
CA GLN A 229 36.32 -27.95 42.43
C GLN A 229 36.26 -29.36 43.06
N ASP A 230 37.02 -30.37 42.67
CA ASP A 230 38.13 -30.50 41.73
C ASP A 230 38.41 -31.99 41.46
N SER A 231 39.27 -32.22 40.47
CA SER A 231 40.13 -33.40 40.25
C SER A 231 39.53 -34.62 39.56
N SER A 232 40.24 -35.37 38.72
CA SER A 232 41.47 -35.15 37.96
C SER A 232 41.61 -36.40 37.10
N ASN A 233 41.79 -36.24 35.78
CA ASN A 233 42.64 -37.13 35.01
C ASN A 233 43.14 -36.39 33.75
N THR A 234 44.36 -35.89 33.88
CA THR A 234 45.28 -35.37 32.83
C THR A 234 46.02 -36.61 32.26
N VAL A 235 46.58 -36.70 31.04
CA VAL A 235 47.62 -35.92 30.33
C VAL A 235 47.76 -36.51 28.89
N PRO A 236 48.58 -35.98 27.93
CA PRO A 236 48.62 -34.66 27.26
C PRO A 236 48.58 -34.74 25.70
N ILE A 237 48.28 -33.63 25.02
CA ILE A 237 48.69 -33.36 23.61
C ILE A 237 49.11 -31.87 23.48
N PRO A 238 50.19 -31.52 22.73
CA PRO A 238 50.95 -30.28 22.90
C PRO A 238 50.45 -29.05 22.13
N LYS A 239 50.95 -27.90 22.59
CA LYS A 239 50.71 -26.49 22.26
C LYS A 239 51.09 -26.12 20.80
N GLN A 240 50.20 -25.42 20.09
CA GLN A 240 50.53 -24.67 18.86
C GLN A 240 49.88 -23.28 18.88
N GLU A 241 50.67 -22.27 18.49
CA GLU A 241 50.31 -20.85 18.38
C GLU A 241 49.40 -20.56 17.16
N PRO A 242 48.53 -19.54 17.24
CA PRO A 242 47.62 -19.19 16.14
C PRO A 242 48.34 -18.39 15.05
N VAL A 243 48.35 -18.93 13.82
CA VAL A 243 48.85 -18.28 12.61
C VAL A 243 47.68 -17.57 11.90
N ALA A 244 47.89 -16.30 11.55
CA ALA A 244 46.96 -15.43 10.83
C ALA A 244 46.63 -15.91 9.39
N PRO A 245 45.46 -15.57 8.84
CA PRO A 245 45.07 -16.00 7.49
C PRO A 245 45.81 -15.24 6.39
N VAL A 246 46.27 -15.99 5.37
CA VAL A 246 46.99 -15.52 4.19
C VAL A 246 46.06 -14.79 3.23
N VAL A 247 46.39 -13.52 2.95
CA VAL A 247 45.86 -12.69 1.87
C VAL A 247 46.62 -13.04 0.58
N ASN A 248 45.91 -13.47 -0.46
CA ASN A 248 46.48 -13.65 -1.79
C ASN A 248 46.32 -12.35 -2.59
N THR A 249 47.42 -11.65 -2.83
CA THR A 249 47.58 -10.60 -3.85
C THR A 249 48.51 -11.10 -4.96
N PRO A 250 48.12 -11.06 -6.24
CA PRO A 250 49.07 -11.15 -7.34
C PRO A 250 49.58 -9.75 -7.78
N THR A 251 50.90 -9.68 -7.96
CA THR A 251 51.71 -8.52 -8.42
C THR A 251 51.63 -8.33 -9.95
N PRO A 252 51.82 -7.11 -10.52
CA PRO A 252 51.53 -6.81 -11.93
C PRO A 252 52.75 -6.88 -12.89
N LYS A 253 52.49 -7.04 -14.20
CA LYS A 253 53.37 -6.63 -15.33
C LYS A 253 52.59 -6.58 -16.67
N PRO A 254 53.09 -5.92 -17.73
CA PRO A 254 52.65 -4.62 -18.27
C PRO A 254 51.72 -4.71 -19.51
N ALA A 255 51.02 -3.61 -19.80
CA ALA A 255 50.23 -3.37 -21.04
C ALA A 255 50.99 -2.41 -22.00
N PRO A 256 50.47 -2.04 -23.20
CA PRO A 256 49.81 -2.81 -24.27
C PRO A 256 50.38 -2.48 -25.68
N VAL A 257 50.06 -3.29 -26.71
CA VAL A 257 50.12 -2.86 -28.13
C VAL A 257 48.84 -3.35 -28.82
N ILE A 258 48.00 -2.40 -29.26
CA ILE A 258 46.83 -2.63 -30.12
C ILE A 258 47.12 -1.91 -31.45
N PRO A 259 46.88 -2.55 -32.61
CA PRO A 259 47.06 -1.92 -33.92
C PRO A 259 45.91 -0.96 -34.29
N THR A 260 46.31 0.13 -34.94
CA THR A 260 45.54 1.18 -35.64
C THR A 260 44.51 0.65 -36.65
N PRO A 261 43.37 1.35 -36.81
CA PRO A 261 43.03 1.83 -38.17
C PRO A 261 42.81 3.35 -38.27
N GLU A 262 43.19 3.88 -39.44
CA GLU A 262 43.22 5.29 -39.88
C GLU A 262 41.84 5.93 -40.14
N PRO A 263 41.76 7.28 -40.18
CA PRO A 263 40.52 8.06 -40.35
C PRO A 263 40.29 8.54 -41.79
N THR A 264 39.02 8.68 -42.21
CA THR A 264 38.53 9.60 -43.28
C THR A 264 36.98 9.71 -43.19
N PRO A 265 36.30 10.66 -43.86
CA PRO A 265 36.26 12.09 -43.56
C PRO A 265 34.81 12.63 -43.40
N VAL A 266 34.71 13.84 -42.86
CA VAL A 266 33.51 14.69 -42.76
C VAL A 266 33.08 15.17 -44.15
N ILE A 267 31.77 15.27 -44.45
CA ILE A 267 31.15 16.31 -45.32
C ILE A 267 29.59 16.21 -45.31
N SER A 268 28.99 17.34 -44.94
CA SER A 268 27.73 17.98 -45.36
C SER A 268 26.42 17.19 -45.51
N VAL A 269 25.44 17.51 -44.66
CA VAL A 269 24.03 17.59 -45.08
C VAL A 269 23.46 18.95 -44.67
N VAL A 270 22.93 19.57 -45.73
CA VAL A 270 22.37 20.88 -46.00
C VAL A 270 21.44 21.49 -44.94
N GLU A 271 21.70 22.77 -44.74
CA GLU A 271 20.90 23.86 -44.21
C GLU A 271 19.63 24.08 -45.06
N GLU A 272 18.45 24.11 -44.43
CA GLU A 272 17.25 24.68 -45.05
C GLU A 272 16.95 26.03 -44.39
N VAL A 273 17.04 27.06 -45.22
CA VAL A 273 16.87 28.48 -44.90
C VAL A 273 15.39 28.82 -44.94
N VAL A 274 14.83 29.30 -43.83
CA VAL A 274 13.59 30.11 -43.86
C VAL A 274 13.92 31.45 -43.20
N VAL A 275 14.05 32.47 -44.06
CA VAL A 275 14.09 33.88 -43.70
C VAL A 275 12.66 34.35 -43.48
N VAL A 276 12.36 34.90 -42.30
CA VAL A 276 11.26 35.87 -42.11
C VAL A 276 11.76 36.98 -41.17
N GLU A 277 11.36 38.19 -41.50
CA GLU A 277 11.99 39.48 -41.26
C GLU A 277 12.10 39.98 -39.80
N GLU A 278 13.17 40.75 -39.65
CA GLU A 278 13.43 41.90 -38.77
C GLU A 278 12.21 42.65 -38.19
N ILE A 279 12.15 42.74 -36.85
CA ILE A 279 11.59 43.92 -36.16
C ILE A 279 12.58 44.33 -35.07
N ILE A 280 13.09 45.55 -35.23
CA ILE A 280 13.91 46.31 -34.30
C ILE A 280 13.01 46.80 -33.15
N GLU A 281 13.43 46.62 -31.90
CA GLU A 281 13.12 47.57 -30.83
C GLU A 281 14.18 47.53 -29.71
N GLU A 282 14.49 48.72 -29.21
CA GLU A 282 15.64 49.15 -28.42
C GLU A 282 15.73 48.58 -26.97
N PRO A 283 16.90 48.69 -26.30
CA PRO A 283 17.20 47.94 -25.08
C PRO A 283 16.63 48.60 -23.82
N ILE A 284 15.88 47.81 -23.03
CA ILE A 284 15.49 48.20 -21.68
C ILE A 284 16.47 47.55 -20.68
N ALA A 285 17.15 48.41 -19.91
CA ALA A 285 18.16 48.07 -18.93
C ALA A 285 17.68 47.03 -17.90
N VAL A 286 18.42 45.91 -17.79
CA VAL A 286 18.24 44.94 -16.70
C VAL A 286 19.16 45.32 -15.55
N ASN A 287 18.51 45.70 -14.45
CA ASN A 287 19.07 46.04 -13.16
C ASN A 287 19.80 44.84 -12.55
N ASP A 288 21.06 45.03 -12.17
CA ASP A 288 21.89 44.05 -11.49
C ASP A 288 21.33 43.81 -10.07
N SER A 289 20.71 42.65 -9.86
CA SER A 289 20.15 42.25 -8.57
C SER A 289 21.03 41.18 -7.91
N PRO A 290 21.35 41.30 -6.61
CA PRO A 290 22.38 40.51 -5.97
C PRO A 290 22.00 39.03 -5.86
N LYS A 291 22.98 38.16 -6.18
CA LYS A 291 22.90 36.69 -6.09
C LYS A 291 22.41 36.24 -4.71
N HIS A 292 21.24 35.59 -4.66
CA HIS A 292 20.84 34.78 -3.51
C HIS A 292 21.75 33.55 -3.40
N SER A 293 22.49 33.45 -2.30
CA SER A 293 23.24 32.26 -1.94
C SER A 293 22.27 31.10 -1.64
N LYS A 294 22.52 29.94 -2.24
CA LYS A 294 21.76 28.71 -1.99
C LYS A 294 21.94 28.31 -0.52
N ALA A 295 20.83 28.29 0.23
CA ALA A 295 20.79 27.67 1.55
C ALA A 295 21.18 26.19 1.42
N LYS A 296 22.27 25.79 2.10
CA LYS A 296 22.63 24.37 2.23
C LYS A 296 21.51 23.68 3.00
N ARG A 297 20.91 22.65 2.41
CA ARG A 297 19.99 21.75 3.11
C ARG A 297 20.71 21.18 4.33
N ALA A 298 20.02 21.06 5.46
CA ALA A 298 20.55 20.38 6.63
C ALA A 298 21.02 18.97 6.22
N SER A 299 22.28 18.65 6.52
CA SER A 299 22.81 17.31 6.29
C SER A 299 22.01 16.33 7.15
N VAL A 300 21.39 15.35 6.50
CA VAL A 300 20.80 14.22 7.22
C VAL A 300 21.96 13.48 7.89
N PRO A 301 21.88 13.14 9.20
CA PRO A 301 22.92 12.40 9.88
C PRO A 301 23.17 11.08 9.16
N SER A 302 24.42 10.64 9.15
CA SER A 302 24.71 9.33 8.58
C SER A 302 24.05 8.24 9.43
N TRP A 303 23.71 7.11 8.81
CA TRP A 303 23.04 5.99 9.47
C TRP A 303 23.85 5.44 10.67
N ASP A 304 25.17 5.62 10.62
CA ASP A 304 26.12 5.26 11.66
C ASP A 304 26.05 6.20 12.88
N GLU A 305 25.76 7.50 12.68
CA GLU A 305 25.58 8.47 13.77
C GLU A 305 24.28 8.23 14.55
N ILE A 306 23.24 7.70 13.90
CA ILE A 306 21.97 7.38 14.53
C ILE A 306 22.07 6.10 15.36
N LEU A 307 22.85 5.12 14.90
CA LEU A 307 23.03 3.85 15.63
C LEU A 307 24.09 3.91 16.72
N PHE A 308 25.17 4.63 16.51
CA PHE A 308 26.33 4.58 17.41
C PHE A 308 26.61 5.89 18.15
N GLY A 309 25.86 6.96 17.85
CA GLY A 309 26.02 8.26 18.47
C GLY A 309 27.30 8.97 18.00
N SER A 310 27.20 10.29 17.82
CA SER A 310 28.35 11.15 17.53
C SER A 310 29.38 11.05 18.66
N LYS A 311 30.53 10.42 18.41
CA LYS A 311 31.72 10.54 19.26
C LYS A 311 32.41 11.88 18.96
N GLY A 312 31.82 12.96 19.45
CA GLY A 312 32.47 14.26 19.56
C GLY A 312 32.76 14.56 21.03
N GLY A 313 34.01 14.37 21.45
CA GLY A 313 34.41 14.64 22.84
C GLY A 313 35.88 14.37 23.16
N GLN A 314 36.79 15.11 22.54
CA GLN A 314 37.92 15.77 23.21
C GLN A 314 38.50 16.88 22.33
#